data_AF-A0A2E9CTP8-F1
#
_entry.id   AF-A0A2E9CTP8-F1
#
_cell.length_a   1.000
_cell.length_b   1.000
_cell.length_c   1.000
_cell.angle_alpha   90.00
_cell.angle_beta   90.00
_cell.angle_gamma   90.00
#
_symmetry.space_group_name_H-M   'P 1'
#
loop_
_entity.id
_entity.type
_entity.pdbx_description
1 polymer ?
#
loop_
_entity_poly.entity_id
_entity_poly.type
_entity_poly.pdbx_seq_one_letter_code
_entity_poly.pdbx_strand_id
1 'polypeptide(L)'
;MMTLLHQLAQEAGIARLWTDADGEERQVSDESLREILSALGLGLGLGNGDEAAITIARAALHERRSIRPALITVDCGEPLALPDGVRTLRTDMGEVIEIDPGRGLSRPGYYRADYDDGSSILAAAPARCPAIKRHGWGVTIQIPSLRGDDKDFGDFGLLADAVAQLGACGADAVALSPVHALSLADPGRFAPYSPSSRISLNSLLAPLETAGVSPSAALIDWDVVGPARLAALEEAFARTALDDGVPIEAGGFEHFVQERSRAGLDAVQRAARDAGMAIGIIADLAVGVDPQGEEARGDPGLFLQGLRIGAPPDPLGPQGQDWGLTSYSPQGLADRGFAPFIAMLRANLPQGGGIRIDHAFGLQRLWVIPQGRPASEGAYLTYPFTDLLRLLKLEAWRANAVVIAEDLGTRPSGFGEALEEAGIYGMTVLPFTRDEKGFLDASAYPPGSVAMSGTHDIATIAGWWTGRDLDWNRTLNRGGETQAQRPEARRDLWQAIGSGAPQPSDDDPTP
;
A
#
# COMPACT_ATOMS: atom_id res chain seq x y z
N MET A 1 -0.82 -37.86 4.50
CA MET A 1 -1.82 -37.65 5.56
C MET A 1 -1.54 -36.31 6.21
N MET A 2 -2.56 -35.48 6.47
CA MET A 2 -2.39 -34.24 7.22
C MET A 2 -2.04 -34.55 8.68
N THR A 3 -0.93 -34.00 9.16
CA THR A 3 -0.54 -34.07 10.58
C THR A 3 -1.31 -33.03 11.41
N LEU A 4 -1.24 -33.11 12.74
CA LEU A 4 -1.80 -32.07 13.62
C LEU A 4 -1.16 -30.69 13.37
N LEU A 5 0.13 -30.65 13.02
CA LEU A 5 0.83 -29.41 12.62
C LEU A 5 0.20 -28.81 11.36
N HIS A 6 -0.08 -29.65 10.35
CA HIS A 6 -0.70 -29.20 9.09
C HIS A 6 -2.12 -28.67 9.31
N GLN A 7 -2.88 -29.30 10.22
CA GLN A 7 -4.21 -28.82 10.61
C GLN A 7 -4.13 -27.46 11.33
N LEU A 8 -3.21 -27.30 12.28
CA LEU A 8 -3.01 -26.03 12.97
C LEU A 8 -2.54 -24.93 12.00
N ALA A 9 -1.63 -25.22 11.07
CA ALA A 9 -1.21 -24.27 10.04
C ALA A 9 -2.39 -23.78 9.20
N GLN A 10 -3.25 -24.70 8.73
CA GLN A 10 -4.46 -24.37 7.99
C GLN A 10 -5.44 -23.53 8.84
N GLU A 11 -5.65 -23.91 10.11
CA GLU A 11 -6.51 -23.17 11.04
C GLU A 11 -5.98 -21.77 11.34
N ALA A 12 -4.65 -21.59 11.36
CA ALA A 12 -4.00 -20.29 11.53
C ALA A 12 -3.94 -19.45 10.24
N GLY A 13 -4.46 -19.97 9.11
CA GLY A 13 -4.49 -19.27 7.83
C GLY A 13 -3.19 -19.34 7.03
N ILE A 14 -2.29 -20.28 7.33
CA ILE A 14 -1.04 -20.49 6.60
C ILE A 14 -1.27 -21.48 5.45
N ALA A 15 -0.94 -21.07 4.23
CA ALA A 15 -0.98 -21.95 3.07
C ALA A 15 0.23 -22.89 3.06
N ARG A 16 0.02 -24.16 3.44
CA ARG A 16 1.06 -25.20 3.36
C ARG A 16 1.47 -25.52 1.92
N LEU A 17 0.49 -25.50 1.02
CA LEU A 17 0.69 -25.70 -0.41
C LEU A 17 0.46 -24.38 -1.12
N TRP A 18 1.30 -24.07 -2.10
CA TRP A 18 1.16 -22.89 -2.94
C TRP A 18 1.69 -23.20 -4.34
N THR A 19 1.19 -22.46 -5.33
CA THR A 19 1.63 -22.60 -6.73
C THR A 19 2.65 -21.53 -7.03
N ASP A 20 3.81 -21.92 -7.55
CA ASP A 20 4.83 -20.97 -7.99
C ASP A 20 4.49 -20.32 -9.34
N ALA A 21 5.35 -19.41 -9.78
CA ALA A 21 5.14 -18.67 -11.02
C ALA A 21 5.23 -19.55 -12.29
N ASP A 22 5.80 -20.76 -12.19
CA ASP A 22 5.84 -21.75 -13.28
C ASP A 22 4.60 -22.67 -13.28
N GLY A 23 3.69 -22.50 -12.30
CA GLY A 23 2.49 -23.33 -12.16
C GLY A 23 2.72 -24.61 -11.35
N GLU A 24 3.89 -24.79 -10.75
CA GLU A 24 4.24 -25.98 -9.98
C GLU A 24 3.80 -25.87 -8.52
N GLU A 25 3.28 -26.96 -7.95
CA GLU A 25 2.91 -27.00 -6.54
C GLU A 25 4.16 -27.11 -5.66
N ARG A 26 4.28 -26.20 -4.71
CA ARG A 26 5.32 -26.16 -3.69
C ARG A 26 4.73 -26.42 -2.32
N GLN A 27 5.54 -27.04 -1.46
CA GLN A 27 5.18 -27.36 -0.10
C GLN A 27 6.11 -26.65 0.89
N VAL A 28 5.52 -25.95 1.86
CA VAL A 28 6.24 -25.34 2.99
C VAL A 28 6.77 -26.43 3.92
N SER A 29 8.00 -26.27 4.40
CA SER A 29 8.63 -27.23 5.30
C SER A 29 7.97 -27.22 6.70
N ASP A 30 7.97 -28.37 7.37
CA ASP A 30 7.44 -28.49 8.74
C ASP A 30 8.24 -27.63 9.76
N GLU A 31 9.49 -27.30 9.45
CA GLU A 31 10.33 -26.40 10.25
C GLU A 31 9.85 -24.95 10.11
N SER A 32 9.71 -24.47 8.88
CA SER A 32 9.18 -23.14 8.58
C SER A 32 7.77 -22.95 9.14
N LEU A 33 6.90 -23.97 9.03
CA LEU A 33 5.57 -23.92 9.63
C LEU A 33 5.62 -23.70 11.15
N ARG A 34 6.52 -24.39 11.87
CA ARG A 34 6.67 -24.21 13.32
C ARG A 34 7.17 -22.82 13.68
N GLU A 35 8.16 -22.30 12.95
CA GLU A 35 8.68 -20.95 13.18
C GLU A 35 7.62 -19.88 12.95
N ILE A 36 6.87 -19.98 11.83
CA ILE A 36 5.78 -19.04 11.53
C ILE A 36 4.68 -19.12 12.59
N LEU A 37 4.22 -20.33 12.94
CA LEU A 37 3.19 -20.51 13.97
C LEU A 37 3.64 -19.97 15.34
N SER A 38 4.90 -20.20 15.71
CA SER A 38 5.47 -19.66 16.96
C SER A 38 5.49 -18.13 16.94
N ALA A 39 5.90 -17.53 15.82
CA ALA A 39 5.91 -16.08 15.62
C ALA A 39 4.49 -15.46 15.66
N LEU A 40 3.46 -16.20 15.24
CA LEU A 40 2.05 -15.82 15.39
C LEU A 40 1.51 -16.00 16.82
N GLY A 41 2.37 -16.35 17.79
CA GLY A 41 2.00 -16.53 19.19
C GLY A 41 1.36 -17.89 19.50
N LEU A 42 1.46 -18.87 18.60
CA LEU A 42 0.89 -20.22 18.76
C LEU A 42 1.86 -21.23 19.40
N GLY A 43 2.95 -20.73 19.99
CA GLY A 43 3.67 -21.40 21.09
C GLY A 43 4.15 -22.83 20.81
N LEU A 44 4.63 -23.10 19.59
CA LEU A 44 5.21 -24.40 19.24
C LEU A 44 6.72 -24.33 19.49
N GLY A 45 7.24 -25.16 20.41
CA GLY A 45 8.68 -25.35 20.50
C GLY A 45 9.25 -25.86 19.16
N LEU A 46 10.54 -25.62 18.90
CA LEU A 46 11.23 -26.05 17.66
C LEU A 46 11.39 -27.59 17.54
N GLY A 47 10.78 -28.38 18.43
CA GLY A 47 10.87 -29.83 18.47
C GLY A 47 9.76 -30.55 17.70
N ASN A 48 10.04 -31.81 17.32
CA ASN A 48 9.17 -32.62 16.48
C ASN A 48 7.92 -33.23 17.17
N GLY A 49 7.68 -33.00 18.47
CA GLY A 49 6.72 -33.81 19.22
C GLY A 49 6.05 -33.17 20.42
N ASP A 50 5.27 -32.11 20.22
CA ASP A 50 4.38 -31.61 21.28
C ASP A 50 2.93 -31.48 20.77
N GLU A 51 2.31 -32.63 20.49
CA GLU A 51 0.89 -32.70 20.11
C GLU A 51 -0.02 -32.01 21.14
N ALA A 52 0.40 -31.99 22.41
CA ALA A 52 -0.28 -31.25 23.47
C ALA A 52 -0.21 -29.73 23.22
N ALA A 53 0.96 -29.18 22.91
CA ALA A 53 1.11 -27.76 22.56
C ALA A 53 0.28 -27.38 21.32
N ILE A 54 0.28 -28.23 20.28
CA ILE A 54 -0.56 -28.03 19.08
C ILE A 54 -2.04 -28.02 19.46
N THR A 55 -2.48 -28.96 20.31
CA THR A 55 -3.88 -29.04 20.76
C THR A 55 -4.29 -27.80 21.55
N ILE A 56 -3.42 -27.31 22.45
CA ILE A 56 -3.63 -26.07 23.20
C ILE A 56 -3.74 -24.87 22.26
N ALA A 57 -2.84 -24.76 21.27
CA ALA A 57 -2.86 -23.67 20.30
C ALA A 57 -4.16 -23.65 19.47
N ARG A 58 -4.62 -24.82 19.01
CA ARG A 58 -5.90 -24.96 18.30
C ARG A 58 -7.10 -24.57 19.18
N ALA A 59 -7.12 -25.01 20.43
CA ALA A 59 -8.16 -24.63 21.39
C ALA A 59 -8.18 -23.10 21.61
N ALA A 60 -7.02 -22.46 21.76
CA ALA A 60 -6.90 -21.02 21.90
C ALA A 60 -7.40 -20.26 20.65
N LEU A 61 -7.08 -20.75 19.44
CA LEU A 61 -7.61 -20.18 18.20
C LEU A 61 -9.14 -20.29 18.13
N HIS A 62 -9.69 -21.44 18.52
CA HIS A 62 -11.15 -21.66 18.51
C HIS A 62 -11.87 -20.78 19.54
N GLU A 63 -11.36 -20.71 20.78
CA GLU A 63 -11.90 -19.85 21.83
C GLU A 63 -11.90 -18.39 21.40
N ARG A 64 -10.79 -17.88 20.85
CA ARG A 64 -10.73 -16.51 20.33
C ARG A 64 -11.76 -16.23 19.24
N ARG A 65 -11.95 -17.15 18.29
CA ARG A 65 -12.95 -17.03 17.21
C ARG A 65 -14.39 -17.00 17.70
N SER A 66 -14.65 -17.51 18.92
CA SER A 66 -15.97 -17.48 19.55
C SER A 66 -16.28 -16.16 20.28
N ILE A 67 -15.28 -15.30 20.48
CA ILE A 67 -15.45 -13.99 21.12
C ILE A 67 -16.20 -13.06 20.17
N ARG A 68 -17.20 -12.33 20.69
CA ARG A 68 -17.93 -11.32 19.91
C ARG A 68 -16.95 -10.26 19.40
N PRO A 69 -16.90 -9.96 18.09
CA PRO A 69 -15.96 -9.00 17.57
C PRO A 69 -16.32 -7.57 17.99
N ALA A 70 -15.28 -6.76 18.23
CA ALA A 70 -15.44 -5.34 18.52
C ALA A 70 -16.00 -4.55 17.31
N LEU A 71 -15.69 -5.01 16.09
CA LEU A 71 -16.20 -4.46 14.84
C LEU A 71 -16.73 -5.59 13.94
N ILE A 72 -17.92 -5.39 13.38
CA ILE A 72 -18.56 -6.28 12.41
C ILE A 72 -18.62 -5.51 11.08
N THR A 73 -18.12 -6.10 9.99
CA THR A 73 -18.29 -5.52 8.65
C THR A 73 -19.47 -6.18 7.92
N VAL A 74 -20.18 -5.39 7.11
CA VAL A 74 -21.29 -5.88 6.30
C VAL A 74 -21.38 -5.06 5.01
N ASP A 75 -21.84 -5.65 3.91
CA ASP A 75 -22.21 -4.89 2.72
C ASP A 75 -23.62 -4.31 2.88
N CYS A 76 -23.86 -3.10 2.38
CA CYS A 76 -25.19 -2.53 2.43
C CYS A 76 -26.21 -3.43 1.70
N GLY A 77 -27.36 -3.64 2.31
CA GLY A 77 -28.42 -4.53 1.83
C GLY A 77 -28.28 -5.99 2.26
N GLU A 78 -27.16 -6.39 2.87
CA GLU A 78 -26.97 -7.75 3.37
C GLU A 78 -27.48 -7.91 4.82
N PRO A 79 -28.02 -9.09 5.19
CA PRO A 79 -28.46 -9.35 6.56
C PRO A 79 -27.37 -9.10 7.60
N LEU A 80 -27.76 -8.53 8.74
CA LEU A 80 -26.85 -8.23 9.84
C LEU A 80 -26.69 -9.46 10.74
N ALA A 81 -25.46 -9.93 10.91
CA ALA A 81 -25.10 -10.99 11.85
C ALA A 81 -25.05 -10.45 13.31
N LEU A 82 -26.22 -10.07 13.85
CA LEU A 82 -26.38 -9.55 15.20
C LEU A 82 -27.02 -10.60 16.13
N PRO A 83 -26.77 -10.51 17.45
CA PRO A 83 -27.52 -11.28 18.43
C PRO A 83 -29.04 -11.09 18.30
N ASP A 84 -29.80 -12.13 18.66
CA ASP A 84 -31.26 -12.10 18.65
C ASP A 84 -31.80 -10.96 19.52
N GLY A 85 -32.87 -10.32 19.04
CA GLY A 85 -33.55 -9.22 19.75
C GLY A 85 -32.99 -7.81 19.49
N VAL A 86 -31.83 -7.67 18.86
CA VAL A 86 -31.29 -6.35 18.50
C VAL A 86 -32.13 -5.76 17.36
N ARG A 87 -32.76 -4.60 17.61
CA ARG A 87 -33.66 -3.92 16.65
C ARG A 87 -33.34 -2.45 16.43
N THR A 88 -32.32 -1.94 17.12
CA THR A 88 -31.90 -0.55 17.00
C THR A 88 -30.39 -0.44 16.89
N LEU A 89 -29.92 0.54 16.14
CA LEU A 89 -28.51 0.93 16.08
C LEU A 89 -28.38 2.42 16.39
N ARG A 90 -27.19 2.85 16.82
CA ARG A 90 -26.84 4.26 16.95
C ARG A 90 -25.94 4.67 15.78
N THR A 91 -26.24 5.79 15.13
CA THR A 91 -25.39 6.38 14.09
C THR A 91 -24.14 7.02 14.71
N ASP A 92 -23.18 7.39 13.86
CA ASP A 92 -22.02 8.20 14.22
C ASP A 92 -22.39 9.58 14.82
N MET A 93 -23.55 10.12 14.45
CA MET A 93 -24.12 11.35 15.01
C MET A 93 -24.89 11.15 16.32
N GLY A 94 -24.97 9.92 16.83
CA GLY A 94 -25.67 9.60 18.08
C GLY A 94 -27.18 9.36 17.95
N GLU A 95 -27.73 9.44 16.74
CA GLU A 95 -29.15 9.16 16.45
C GLU A 95 -29.44 7.66 16.58
N VAL A 96 -30.56 7.29 17.19
CA VAL A 96 -31.02 5.90 17.25
C VAL A 96 -31.95 5.61 16.08
N ILE A 97 -31.62 4.59 15.30
CA ILE A 97 -32.42 4.12 14.16
C ILE A 97 -32.97 2.73 14.44
N GLU A 98 -34.19 2.48 13.99
CA GLU A 98 -34.75 1.13 13.94
C GLU A 98 -34.20 0.37 12.73
N ILE A 99 -33.97 -0.93 12.91
CA ILE A 99 -33.43 -1.81 11.88
C ILE A 99 -34.26 -3.09 11.76
N ASP A 100 -34.30 -3.63 10.54
CA ASP A 100 -34.65 -5.02 10.28
C ASP A 100 -33.34 -5.79 9.98
N PRO A 101 -32.79 -6.54 10.94
CA PRO A 101 -31.55 -7.28 10.73
C PRO A 101 -31.59 -8.21 9.51
N GLY A 102 -32.76 -8.72 9.12
CA GLY A 102 -32.91 -9.59 7.95
C GLY A 102 -32.81 -8.85 6.60
N ARG A 103 -32.99 -7.52 6.59
CA ARG A 103 -32.88 -6.67 5.38
C ARG A 103 -31.58 -5.90 5.30
N GLY A 104 -30.80 -5.86 6.36
CA GLY A 104 -29.54 -5.11 6.37
C GLY A 104 -29.71 -3.59 6.47
N LEU A 105 -28.60 -2.88 6.24
CA LEU A 105 -28.54 -1.43 6.21
C LEU A 105 -28.47 -0.93 4.77
N SER A 106 -29.28 0.07 4.41
CA SER A 106 -29.28 0.66 3.07
C SER A 106 -28.23 1.77 2.88
N ARG A 107 -27.75 2.36 3.98
CA ARG A 107 -26.84 3.51 3.94
C ARG A 107 -25.45 3.12 4.46
N PRO A 108 -24.38 3.34 3.69
CA PRO A 108 -23.02 3.15 4.16
C PRO A 108 -22.71 4.01 5.38
N GLY A 109 -21.88 3.49 6.29
CA GLY A 109 -21.49 4.23 7.48
C GLY A 109 -21.05 3.35 8.65
N TYR A 110 -20.67 4.02 9.73
CA TYR A 110 -20.40 3.39 11.02
C TYR A 110 -21.62 3.53 11.92
N TYR A 111 -21.98 2.42 12.54
CA TYR A 111 -23.09 2.31 13.48
C TYR A 111 -22.61 1.61 14.75
N ARG A 112 -23.34 1.76 15.84
CA ARG A 112 -23.08 1.08 17.11
C ARG A 112 -24.29 0.24 17.49
N ALA A 113 -24.06 -1.06 17.70
CA ALA A 113 -25.02 -1.96 18.33
C ALA A 113 -24.69 -2.04 19.82
N ASP A 114 -25.65 -1.68 20.66
CA ASP A 114 -25.56 -1.79 22.11
C ASP A 114 -26.28 -3.09 22.56
N TYR A 115 -25.67 -3.81 23.49
CA TYR A 115 -26.16 -5.06 24.08
C TYR A 115 -26.13 -4.95 25.62
N ASP A 116 -26.77 -5.89 26.31
CA ASP A 116 -26.77 -5.92 27.79
C ASP A 116 -25.35 -6.10 28.38
N ASP A 117 -24.47 -6.78 27.65
CA ASP A 117 -23.10 -7.15 28.06
C ASP A 117 -22.00 -6.40 27.30
N GLY A 118 -22.33 -5.36 26.53
CA GLY A 118 -21.33 -4.55 25.82
C GLY A 118 -21.86 -3.88 24.55
N SER A 119 -20.97 -3.64 23.58
CA SER A 119 -21.35 -3.06 22.29
C SER A 119 -20.38 -3.48 21.19
N SER A 120 -20.85 -3.48 19.94
CA SER A 120 -19.99 -3.63 18.74
C SER A 120 -20.20 -2.47 17.80
N ILE A 121 -19.15 -2.10 17.07
CA ILE A 121 -19.25 -1.22 15.91
C ILE A 121 -19.67 -2.04 14.69
N LEU A 122 -20.56 -1.50 13.87
CA LEU A 122 -20.91 -2.04 12.57
C LEU A 122 -20.39 -1.10 11.49
N ALA A 123 -19.62 -1.64 10.56
CA ALA A 123 -19.16 -0.94 9.36
C ALA A 123 -19.97 -1.44 8.16
N ALA A 124 -20.97 -0.65 7.74
CA ALA A 124 -21.76 -0.94 6.55
C ALA A 124 -21.06 -0.34 5.32
N ALA A 125 -20.51 -1.20 4.47
CA ALA A 125 -19.77 -0.81 3.27
C ALA A 125 -20.69 -0.61 2.06
N PRO A 126 -20.39 0.35 1.16
CA PRO A 126 -21.09 0.45 -0.12
C PRO A 126 -20.77 -0.76 -1.01
N ALA A 127 -21.60 -0.97 -2.04
CA ALA A 127 -21.35 -2.03 -3.03
C ALA A 127 -20.01 -1.81 -3.77
N ARG A 128 -19.73 -0.56 -4.16
CA ARG A 128 -18.53 -0.19 -4.94
C ARG A 128 -17.86 1.07 -4.39
N CYS A 129 -16.55 1.20 -4.63
CA CYS A 129 -15.80 2.44 -4.49
C CYS A 129 -16.31 3.52 -5.47
N PRO A 130 -16.04 4.81 -5.20
CA PRO A 130 -16.23 5.88 -6.16
C PRO A 130 -15.53 5.60 -7.50
N ALA A 131 -16.23 5.82 -8.61
CA ALA A 131 -15.72 5.56 -9.95
C ALA A 131 -15.09 6.81 -10.60
N ILE A 132 -14.10 6.58 -11.46
CA ILE A 132 -13.57 7.58 -12.39
C ILE A 132 -14.65 7.88 -13.43
N LYS A 133 -15.08 9.15 -13.50
CA LYS A 133 -16.27 9.56 -14.29
C LYS A 133 -16.06 9.62 -15.79
N ARG A 134 -14.83 9.81 -16.24
CA ARG A 134 -14.46 9.91 -17.66
C ARG A 134 -13.03 9.46 -17.85
N HIS A 135 -12.69 9.06 -19.08
CA HIS A 135 -11.30 8.84 -19.44
C HIS A 135 -10.52 10.15 -19.29
N GLY A 136 -9.30 10.02 -18.78
CA GLY A 136 -8.41 11.12 -18.46
C GLY A 136 -6.97 10.61 -18.43
N TRP A 137 -6.04 11.52 -18.23
CA TRP A 137 -4.63 11.19 -18.08
C TRP A 137 -4.07 11.87 -16.84
N GLY A 138 -2.95 11.36 -16.36
CA GLY A 138 -2.23 11.94 -15.24
C GLY A 138 -0.76 11.58 -15.33
N VAL A 139 0.01 12.05 -14.36
CA VAL A 139 1.44 11.73 -14.24
C VAL A 139 1.74 11.11 -12.89
N THR A 140 2.74 10.25 -12.85
CA THR A 140 3.34 9.76 -11.60
C THR A 140 4.55 10.63 -11.27
N ILE A 141 4.62 11.14 -10.04
CA ILE A 141 5.72 11.99 -9.57
C ILE A 141 6.38 11.36 -8.35
N GLN A 142 7.69 11.16 -8.46
CA GLN A 142 8.57 10.91 -7.32
C GLN A 142 8.95 12.27 -6.74
N ILE A 143 8.26 12.73 -5.69
CA ILE A 143 8.35 14.13 -5.21
C ILE A 143 9.79 14.62 -5.07
N PRO A 144 10.74 13.86 -4.47
CA PRO A 144 12.12 14.33 -4.33
C PRO A 144 12.82 14.62 -5.66
N SER A 145 12.38 14.06 -6.79
CA SER A 145 12.98 14.32 -8.10
C SER A 145 12.58 15.66 -8.71
N LEU A 146 11.55 16.34 -8.20
CA LEU A 146 11.25 17.71 -8.60
C LEU A 146 12.42 18.64 -8.26
N ARG A 147 12.63 19.66 -9.10
CA ARG A 147 13.70 20.64 -8.95
C ARG A 147 13.11 22.04 -9.00
N GLY A 148 13.52 22.87 -8.04
CA GLY A 148 13.40 24.31 -8.08
C GLY A 148 14.79 24.94 -8.10
N ASP A 149 14.92 26.18 -8.57
CA ASP A 149 16.21 26.86 -8.74
C ASP A 149 17.02 26.93 -7.43
N ASP A 150 16.34 26.92 -6.29
CA ASP A 150 16.90 27.04 -4.95
C ASP A 150 16.63 25.82 -4.05
N LYS A 151 16.21 24.66 -4.59
CA LYS A 151 15.86 23.48 -3.78
C LYS A 151 16.71 22.25 -4.13
N ASP A 152 17.14 21.52 -3.10
CA ASP A 152 17.89 20.26 -3.22
C ASP A 152 17.04 19.11 -3.79
N PHE A 153 15.77 19.09 -3.41
CA PHE A 153 14.77 18.09 -3.78
C PHE A 153 13.37 18.71 -3.67
N GLY A 154 12.38 18.07 -4.29
CA GLY A 154 10.99 18.52 -4.22
C GLY A 154 10.38 18.36 -2.84
N ASP A 155 9.63 19.37 -2.40
CA ASP A 155 8.76 19.33 -1.23
C ASP A 155 7.29 19.51 -1.65
N PHE A 156 6.36 19.54 -0.69
CA PHE A 156 4.95 19.76 -1.03
C PHE A 156 4.65 21.14 -1.64
N GLY A 157 5.52 22.13 -1.43
CA GLY A 157 5.38 23.44 -2.08
C GLY A 157 5.64 23.33 -3.59
N LEU A 158 6.81 22.79 -3.97
CA LEU A 158 7.13 22.53 -5.38
C LEU A 158 6.13 21.59 -6.06
N LEU A 159 5.60 20.61 -5.32
CA LEU A 159 4.57 19.73 -5.84
C LEU A 159 3.27 20.48 -6.14
N ALA A 160 2.85 21.42 -5.30
CA ALA A 160 1.65 22.21 -5.53
C ALA A 160 1.78 23.04 -6.82
N ASP A 161 2.95 23.63 -7.07
CA ASP A 161 3.25 24.37 -8.29
C ASP A 161 3.22 23.45 -9.53
N ALA A 162 3.87 22.28 -9.44
CA ALA A 162 3.90 21.30 -10.52
C ALA A 162 2.49 20.80 -10.87
N VAL A 163 1.68 20.50 -9.85
CA VAL A 163 0.30 20.05 -10.00
C VAL A 163 -0.56 21.13 -10.67
N ALA A 164 -0.42 22.39 -10.28
CA ALA A 164 -1.15 23.49 -10.91
C ALA A 164 -0.82 23.62 -12.42
N GLN A 165 0.46 23.50 -12.78
CA GLN A 165 0.91 23.53 -14.18
C GLN A 165 0.39 22.33 -14.98
N LEU A 166 0.43 21.12 -14.40
CA LEU A 166 -0.09 19.92 -15.04
C LEU A 166 -1.60 19.99 -15.25
N GLY A 167 -2.33 20.52 -14.26
CA GLY A 167 -3.77 20.74 -14.37
C GLY A 167 -4.11 21.74 -15.48
N ALA A 168 -3.33 22.82 -15.62
CA ALA A 168 -3.47 23.77 -16.73
C ALA A 168 -3.23 23.13 -18.12
N CYS A 169 -2.43 22.06 -18.19
CA CYS A 169 -2.25 21.23 -19.38
C CYS A 169 -3.36 20.18 -19.59
N GLY A 170 -4.34 20.10 -18.69
CA GLY A 170 -5.48 19.19 -18.79
C GLY A 170 -5.28 17.82 -18.12
N ALA A 171 -4.28 17.67 -17.24
CA ALA A 171 -4.16 16.47 -16.43
C ALA A 171 -5.35 16.35 -15.47
N ASP A 172 -5.79 15.12 -15.20
CA ASP A 172 -6.88 14.81 -14.28
C ASP A 172 -6.39 14.30 -12.93
N ALA A 173 -5.14 13.84 -12.89
CA ALA A 173 -4.55 13.29 -11.69
C ALA A 173 -3.02 13.44 -11.64
N VAL A 174 -2.49 13.45 -10.43
CA VAL A 174 -1.07 13.27 -10.14
C VAL A 174 -0.92 12.18 -9.09
N ALA A 175 -0.36 11.04 -9.48
CA ALA A 175 -0.03 9.96 -8.57
C ALA A 175 1.34 10.19 -7.92
N LEU A 176 1.43 9.96 -6.62
CA LEU A 176 2.61 10.25 -5.82
C LEU A 176 3.34 8.95 -5.48
N SER A 177 4.64 9.05 -5.20
CA SER A 177 5.30 8.05 -4.36
C SER A 177 4.77 8.11 -2.92
N PRO A 178 5.00 7.07 -2.11
CA PRO A 178 4.57 7.10 -0.72
C PRO A 178 5.20 8.26 0.04
N VAL A 179 4.39 8.98 0.80
CA VAL A 179 4.79 10.18 1.58
C VAL A 179 4.80 9.90 3.08
N HIS A 180 4.88 8.62 3.45
CA HIS A 180 4.88 8.11 4.82
C HIS A 180 6.10 8.61 5.61
N ALA A 181 5.94 8.75 6.92
CA ALA A 181 7.03 9.16 7.80
C ALA A 181 8.20 8.17 7.72
N LEU A 182 9.40 8.70 7.49
CA LEU A 182 10.67 7.99 7.61
C LEU A 182 11.25 8.20 9.02
N SER A 183 12.56 8.08 9.20
CA SER A 183 13.21 8.32 10.50
C SER A 183 13.74 9.74 10.59
N LEU A 184 13.23 10.55 11.52
CA LEU A 184 13.86 11.85 11.84
C LEU A 184 15.20 11.69 12.58
N ALA A 185 15.39 10.57 13.29
CA ALA A 185 16.67 10.25 13.92
C ALA A 185 17.76 9.85 12.90
N ASP A 186 17.35 9.52 11.67
CA ASP A 186 18.24 9.17 10.57
C ASP A 186 17.69 9.77 9.26
N PRO A 187 17.80 11.11 9.09
CA PRO A 187 17.18 11.83 7.99
C PRO A 187 17.86 11.56 6.64
N GLY A 188 18.94 10.77 6.63
CA GLY A 188 19.55 10.22 5.42
C GLY A 188 18.79 9.03 4.84
N ARG A 189 17.86 8.41 5.57
CA ARG A 189 17.00 7.34 5.02
C ARG A 189 15.92 7.95 4.13
N PHE A 190 15.89 7.50 2.87
CA PHE A 190 15.04 8.09 1.83
C PHE A 190 14.12 7.09 1.11
N ALA A 191 14.11 5.82 1.49
CA ALA A 191 13.30 4.78 0.84
C ALA A 191 11.80 4.92 1.22
N PRO A 192 10.91 5.37 0.32
CA PRO A 192 9.52 5.64 0.66
C PRO A 192 8.70 4.38 0.98
N TYR A 193 9.15 3.22 0.50
CA TYR A 193 8.55 1.91 0.77
C TYR A 193 9.09 1.21 2.03
N SER A 194 9.99 1.85 2.78
CA SER A 194 10.43 1.38 4.11
C SER A 194 10.14 2.39 5.21
N PRO A 195 8.87 2.83 5.36
CA PRO A 195 8.54 3.89 6.29
C PRO A 195 8.59 3.43 7.75
N SER A 196 8.81 4.40 8.64
CA SER A 196 8.67 4.24 10.09
C SER A 196 7.20 4.15 10.51
N SER A 197 6.32 4.87 9.81
CA SER A 197 4.88 4.92 10.06
C SER A 197 4.11 5.25 8.80
N ARG A 198 3.02 4.52 8.54
CA ARG A 198 2.08 4.77 7.43
C ARG A 198 0.92 5.71 7.82
N ILE A 199 0.85 6.12 9.08
CA ILE A 199 -0.19 7.04 9.57
C ILE A 199 0.33 8.48 9.75
N SER A 200 1.64 8.67 9.64
CA SER A 200 2.34 9.94 9.74
C SER A 200 3.00 10.28 8.40
N LEU A 201 3.28 11.56 8.14
CA LEU A 201 3.89 12.04 6.90
C LEU A 201 5.41 12.23 7.02
N ASN A 202 6.12 12.15 5.89
CA ASN A 202 7.54 12.48 5.81
C ASN A 202 7.75 13.98 6.02
N SER A 203 8.16 14.35 7.23
CA SER A 203 8.39 15.74 7.63
C SER A 203 9.43 16.46 6.77
N LEU A 204 10.37 15.76 6.12
CA LEU A 204 11.35 16.41 5.24
C LEU A 204 10.70 17.04 4.00
N LEU A 205 9.51 16.56 3.59
CA LEU A 205 8.71 17.10 2.49
C LEU A 205 7.81 18.27 2.90
N ALA A 206 7.76 18.65 4.19
CA ALA A 206 6.98 19.79 4.64
C ALA A 206 7.43 21.09 3.92
N PRO A 207 6.53 21.95 3.42
CA PRO A 207 6.92 23.16 2.69
C PRO A 207 7.78 24.11 3.54
N LEU A 208 8.89 24.60 3.00
CA LEU A 208 9.76 25.54 3.71
C LEU A 208 10.43 26.53 2.75
N GLU A 209 10.37 27.81 3.09
CA GLU A 209 11.03 28.92 2.40
C GLU A 209 12.52 29.01 2.78
N THR A 210 13.25 27.90 2.66
CA THR A 210 14.69 27.84 2.87
C THR A 210 15.34 27.28 1.62
N ALA A 211 16.45 27.91 1.21
CA ALA A 211 17.25 27.43 0.09
C ALA A 211 17.94 26.11 0.46
N GLY A 212 18.11 25.25 -0.54
CA GLY A 212 18.86 24.02 -0.45
C GLY A 212 20.36 24.25 -0.30
N VAL A 213 21.06 23.23 0.18
CA VAL A 213 22.52 23.24 0.38
C VAL A 213 23.28 22.86 -0.91
N SER A 214 22.67 22.05 -1.78
CA SER A 214 23.16 21.60 -3.08
C SER A 214 22.07 21.57 -4.20
N PRO A 215 21.42 22.70 -4.55
CA PRO A 215 20.26 22.70 -5.47
C PRO A 215 20.52 22.19 -6.90
N SER A 216 21.77 22.23 -7.35
CA SER A 216 22.15 21.88 -8.73
C SER A 216 22.72 20.46 -8.91
N ALA A 217 22.62 19.60 -7.90
CA ALA A 217 23.21 18.25 -7.96
C ALA A 217 22.38 17.29 -8.84
N ALA A 218 23.07 16.44 -9.61
CA ALA A 218 22.44 15.46 -10.50
C ALA A 218 21.72 14.34 -9.71
N LEU A 219 22.28 13.93 -8.58
CA LEU A 219 21.67 13.00 -7.62
C LEU A 219 21.49 13.71 -6.28
N ILE A 220 20.47 13.30 -5.53
CA ILE A 220 20.19 13.83 -4.19
C ILE A 220 21.12 13.12 -3.21
N ASP A 221 21.94 13.88 -2.50
CA ASP A 221 22.81 13.37 -1.43
C ASP A 221 22.10 13.48 -0.08
N TRP A 222 21.34 12.46 0.27
CA TRP A 222 20.50 12.44 1.48
C TRP A 222 21.29 12.53 2.79
N ASP A 223 22.53 12.07 2.81
CA ASP A 223 23.41 12.18 3.97
C ASP A 223 23.78 13.64 4.27
N VAL A 224 23.67 14.52 3.27
CA VAL A 224 23.88 15.96 3.40
C VAL A 224 22.56 16.72 3.52
N VAL A 225 21.63 16.50 2.59
CA VAL A 225 20.42 17.34 2.47
C VAL A 225 19.37 16.98 3.51
N GLY A 226 19.32 15.73 3.98
CA GLY A 226 18.41 15.28 5.02
C GLY A 226 18.65 15.99 6.36
N PRO A 227 19.87 15.90 6.93
CA PRO A 227 20.22 16.63 8.15
C PRO A 227 20.05 18.15 8.03
N ALA A 228 20.42 18.72 6.88
CA ALA A 228 20.25 20.15 6.64
C ALA A 228 18.77 20.56 6.63
N ARG A 229 17.90 19.75 6.00
CA ARG A 229 16.45 19.98 6.00
C ARG A 229 15.87 19.89 7.40
N LEU A 230 16.29 18.90 8.19
CA LEU A 230 15.86 18.74 9.58
C LEU A 230 16.24 19.97 10.42
N ALA A 231 17.49 20.43 10.33
CA ALA A 231 17.95 21.64 11.03
C ALA A 231 17.14 22.89 10.62
N ALA A 232 16.79 23.02 9.34
CA ALA A 232 15.97 24.13 8.86
C ALA A 232 14.52 24.08 9.42
N LEU A 233 13.96 22.88 9.60
CA LEU A 233 12.66 22.70 10.26
C LEU A 233 12.72 23.03 11.75
N GLU A 234 13.78 22.62 12.45
CA GLU A 234 14.01 22.97 13.86
C GLU A 234 14.14 24.49 14.05
N GLU A 235 14.85 25.17 13.15
CA GLU A 235 14.95 26.63 13.18
C GLU A 235 13.59 27.30 12.91
N ALA A 236 12.80 26.77 11.98
CA ALA A 236 11.44 27.26 11.72
C ALA A 236 10.52 27.09 12.93
N PHE A 237 10.63 25.97 13.63
CA PHE A 237 9.92 25.73 14.88
C PHE A 237 10.35 26.73 15.97
N ALA A 238 11.66 26.95 16.15
CA ALA A 238 12.18 27.90 17.12
C ALA A 238 11.72 29.35 16.85
N ARG A 239 11.66 29.78 15.58
CA ARG A 239 11.10 31.10 15.21
C ARG A 239 9.62 31.22 15.53
N THR A 240 8.83 30.21 15.19
CA THR A 240 7.38 30.20 15.48
C THR A 240 7.10 30.29 16.98
N ALA A 241 7.90 29.60 17.79
CA ALA A 241 7.82 29.65 19.25
C ALA A 241 8.15 31.05 19.85
N LEU A 242 8.90 31.89 19.13
CA LEU A 242 9.30 33.23 19.56
C LEU A 242 8.28 34.31 19.15
N ASP A 243 7.67 34.18 17.97
CA ASP A 243 6.80 35.21 17.39
C ASP A 243 5.41 35.28 18.03
N ASP A 244 4.84 34.15 18.48
CA ASP A 244 3.43 34.14 18.87
C ASP A 244 3.17 34.56 20.33
N GLY A 245 4.09 34.42 21.28
CA GLY A 245 3.78 34.60 22.72
C GLY A 245 2.64 33.70 23.24
N VAL A 246 2.02 32.93 22.36
CA VAL A 246 1.12 31.80 22.58
C VAL A 246 2.03 30.66 23.02
N PRO A 247 1.76 30.02 24.18
CA PRO A 247 2.42 28.76 24.49
C PRO A 247 2.21 27.84 23.29
N ILE A 248 3.26 27.22 22.76
CA ILE A 248 3.11 26.14 21.77
C ILE A 248 2.02 25.22 22.33
N GLU A 249 0.81 25.27 21.79
CA GLU A 249 -0.31 24.52 22.35
C GLU A 249 0.03 23.04 22.14
N ALA A 250 0.46 22.41 23.23
CA ALA A 250 0.56 20.97 23.47
C ALA A 250 0.98 20.11 22.25
N GLY A 251 2.26 20.12 21.84
CA GLY A 251 2.69 19.18 20.80
C GLY A 251 4.18 18.97 20.54
N GLY A 252 5.06 19.91 20.90
CA GLY A 252 6.49 19.79 20.61
C GLY A 252 6.83 19.90 19.12
N PHE A 253 8.09 19.60 18.77
CA PHE A 253 8.60 19.73 17.41
C PHE A 253 7.92 18.76 16.42
N GLU A 254 7.67 17.53 16.86
CA GLU A 254 7.07 16.47 16.06
C GLU A 254 5.65 16.85 15.60
N HIS A 255 4.83 17.40 16.50
CA HIS A 255 3.50 17.89 16.15
C HIS A 255 3.57 19.03 15.13
N PHE A 256 4.48 19.99 15.33
CA PHE A 256 4.68 21.11 14.41
C PHE A 256 4.99 20.64 12.98
N VAL A 257 5.92 19.70 12.82
CA VAL A 257 6.29 19.21 11.48
C VAL A 257 5.19 18.36 10.85
N GLN A 258 4.42 17.59 11.63
CA GLN A 258 3.29 16.81 11.10
C GLN A 258 2.14 17.70 10.65
N GLU A 259 1.76 18.73 11.43
CA GLU A 259 0.77 19.74 11.05
C GLU A 259 1.19 20.45 9.76
N ARG A 260 2.46 20.88 9.69
CA ARG A 260 3.01 21.54 8.49
C ARG A 260 3.00 20.63 7.27
N SER A 261 3.37 19.36 7.44
CA SER A 261 3.36 18.35 6.37
C SER A 261 1.95 18.11 5.86
N ARG A 262 0.98 17.96 6.77
CA ARG A 262 -0.44 17.77 6.44
C ARG A 262 -1.00 18.98 5.70
N ALA A 263 -0.78 20.18 6.23
CA ALA A 263 -1.21 21.42 5.59
C ALA A 263 -0.63 21.58 4.17
N GLY A 264 0.64 21.18 3.98
CA GLY A 264 1.30 21.14 2.67
C GLY A 264 0.63 20.16 1.71
N LEU A 265 0.45 18.91 2.11
CA LEU A 265 -0.19 17.89 1.26
C LEU A 265 -1.65 18.27 0.91
N ASP A 266 -2.40 18.82 1.87
CA ASP A 266 -3.77 19.30 1.64
C ASP A 266 -3.77 20.50 0.67
N ALA A 267 -2.75 21.36 0.71
CA ALA A 267 -2.60 22.45 -0.24
C ALA A 267 -2.34 21.93 -1.66
N VAL A 268 -1.56 20.86 -1.82
CA VAL A 268 -1.37 20.20 -3.12
C VAL A 268 -2.71 19.69 -3.67
N GLN A 269 -3.51 19.00 -2.86
CA GLN A 269 -4.83 18.52 -3.30
C GLN A 269 -5.76 19.68 -3.68
N ARG A 270 -5.76 20.78 -2.91
CA ARG A 270 -6.52 22.00 -3.27
C ARG A 270 -6.05 22.58 -4.59
N ALA A 271 -4.74 22.76 -4.79
CA ALA A 271 -4.17 23.25 -6.04
C ALA A 271 -4.55 22.36 -7.24
N ALA A 272 -4.56 21.03 -7.05
CA ALA A 272 -5.01 20.07 -8.06
C ALA A 272 -6.46 20.32 -8.46
N ARG A 273 -7.35 20.46 -7.46
CA ARG A 273 -8.78 20.69 -7.68
C ARG A 273 -9.06 22.05 -8.32
N ASP A 274 -8.39 23.10 -7.85
CA ASP A 274 -8.53 24.46 -8.38
C ASP A 274 -8.03 24.56 -9.83
N ALA A 275 -7.02 23.76 -10.20
CA ALA A 275 -6.54 23.62 -11.57
C ALA A 275 -7.46 22.76 -12.47
N GLY A 276 -8.58 22.25 -11.95
CA GLY A 276 -9.59 21.53 -12.72
C GLY A 276 -9.40 20.01 -12.80
N MET A 277 -8.45 19.43 -12.07
CA MET A 277 -8.22 17.98 -12.06
C MET A 277 -9.47 17.21 -11.58
N ALA A 278 -9.94 16.24 -12.36
CA ALA A 278 -11.12 15.45 -12.01
C ALA A 278 -10.93 14.57 -10.76
N ILE A 279 -9.69 14.14 -10.49
CA ILE A 279 -9.31 13.35 -9.32
C ILE A 279 -8.45 14.22 -8.38
N GLY A 280 -7.38 14.82 -8.91
CA GLY A 280 -6.38 15.50 -8.11
C GLY A 280 -5.25 14.54 -7.73
N ILE A 281 -4.77 14.57 -6.49
CA ILE A 281 -3.70 13.66 -6.08
C ILE A 281 -4.20 12.24 -5.85
N ILE A 282 -3.37 11.27 -6.24
CA ILE A 282 -3.50 9.86 -5.91
C ILE A 282 -2.34 9.51 -4.99
N ALA A 283 -2.62 9.30 -3.71
CA ALA A 283 -1.61 8.87 -2.73
C ALA A 283 -1.17 7.43 -3.00
N ASP A 284 -0.02 7.02 -2.47
CA ASP A 284 0.47 5.65 -2.58
C ASP A 284 0.74 5.05 -1.20
N LEU A 285 0.08 3.94 -0.90
CA LEU A 285 0.13 3.26 0.38
C LEU A 285 1.09 2.08 0.32
N ALA A 286 2.21 2.19 1.04
CA ALA A 286 3.21 1.12 1.12
C ALA A 286 2.65 -0.12 1.85
N VAL A 287 3.09 -1.30 1.41
CA VAL A 287 2.64 -2.61 1.92
C VAL A 287 2.93 -2.85 3.41
N GLY A 288 3.98 -2.21 3.94
CA GLY A 288 4.46 -2.44 5.31
C GLY A 288 5.29 -1.29 5.87
N VAL A 289 5.91 -1.55 7.02
CA VAL A 289 6.75 -0.59 7.77
C VAL A 289 8.07 -1.26 8.17
N ASP A 290 9.07 -0.44 8.49
CA ASP A 290 10.28 -0.88 9.17
C ASP A 290 9.89 -1.54 10.51
N PRO A 291 10.34 -2.77 10.82
CA PRO A 291 10.08 -3.43 12.10
C PRO A 291 10.56 -2.65 13.34
N GLN A 292 11.52 -1.74 13.17
CA GLN A 292 12.02 -0.84 14.21
C GLN A 292 11.40 0.58 14.10
N GLY A 293 10.48 0.78 13.16
CA GLY A 293 9.72 2.00 12.98
C GLY A 293 8.84 2.34 14.18
N GLU A 294 8.39 3.59 14.23
CA GLU A 294 7.51 4.11 15.27
C GLU A 294 6.21 3.31 15.38
N GLU A 295 5.56 3.00 14.25
CA GLU A 295 4.27 2.31 14.24
C GLU A 295 4.40 0.89 14.82
N ALA A 296 5.42 0.14 14.39
CA ALA A 296 5.69 -1.22 14.85
C ALA A 296 6.12 -1.28 16.32
N ARG A 297 6.88 -0.29 16.81
CA ARG A 297 7.29 -0.20 18.22
C ARG A 297 6.16 0.26 19.14
N GLY A 298 5.25 1.10 18.64
CA GLY A 298 4.15 1.65 19.42
C GLY A 298 3.12 0.60 19.86
N ASP A 299 2.86 -0.41 19.02
CA ASP A 299 2.00 -1.55 19.36
C ASP A 299 2.54 -2.84 18.73
N PRO A 300 3.50 -3.52 19.37
CA PRO A 300 4.11 -4.73 18.80
C PRO A 300 3.09 -5.84 18.49
N GLY A 301 2.00 -5.94 19.28
CA GLY A 301 0.96 -6.95 19.09
C GLY A 301 0.07 -6.71 17.87
N LEU A 302 0.09 -5.49 17.31
CA LEU A 302 -0.59 -5.15 16.06
C LEU A 302 0.18 -5.66 14.82
N PHE A 303 1.48 -5.89 14.93
CA PHE A 303 2.36 -6.24 13.81
C PHE A 303 2.84 -7.70 13.87
N LEU A 304 3.29 -8.21 12.73
CA LEU A 304 3.94 -9.52 12.66
C LEU A 304 5.32 -9.45 13.32
N GLN A 305 5.44 -10.02 14.52
CA GLN A 305 6.69 -10.10 15.28
C GLN A 305 7.49 -11.36 14.88
N GLY A 306 8.80 -11.24 14.67
CA GLY A 306 9.65 -12.36 14.26
C GLY A 306 9.43 -12.86 12.83
N LEU A 307 8.63 -12.14 12.04
CA LEU A 307 8.37 -12.40 10.63
C LEU A 307 8.67 -11.16 9.80
N ARG A 308 9.10 -11.38 8.57
CA ARG A 308 9.23 -10.36 7.53
C ARG A 308 8.28 -10.64 6.38
N ILE A 309 7.88 -9.61 5.66
CA ILE A 309 7.08 -9.74 4.43
C ILE A 309 7.97 -9.68 3.20
N GLY A 310 7.52 -10.34 2.13
CA GLY A 310 8.32 -10.48 0.92
C GLY A 310 7.53 -11.04 -0.24
N ALA A 311 8.26 -11.68 -1.15
CA ALA A 311 7.70 -12.44 -2.27
C ALA A 311 8.36 -13.83 -2.37
N PRO A 312 7.62 -14.87 -2.79
CA PRO A 312 8.21 -16.16 -3.07
C PRO A 312 9.19 -16.08 -4.26
N PRO A 313 10.03 -17.11 -4.46
CA PRO A 313 10.83 -17.24 -5.68
C PRO A 313 9.98 -17.19 -6.96
N ASP A 314 10.46 -16.42 -7.95
CA ASP A 314 9.87 -16.30 -9.28
C ASP A 314 10.97 -16.21 -10.37
N PRO A 315 10.65 -16.32 -11.69
CA PRO A 315 11.64 -16.27 -12.76
C PRO A 315 12.49 -14.99 -12.82
N LEU A 316 11.97 -13.84 -12.37
CA LEU A 316 12.69 -12.56 -12.33
C LEU A 316 13.55 -12.41 -11.06
N GLY A 317 13.15 -13.09 -9.98
CA GLY A 317 13.80 -13.15 -8.68
C GLY A 317 13.86 -14.59 -8.16
N PRO A 318 14.79 -15.44 -8.66
CA PRO A 318 14.80 -16.88 -8.37
C PRO A 318 15.12 -17.23 -6.90
N GLN A 319 15.55 -16.26 -6.10
CA GLN A 319 15.79 -16.42 -4.66
C GLN A 319 14.58 -15.99 -3.81
N GLY A 320 13.54 -15.45 -4.42
CA GLY A 320 12.49 -14.69 -3.75
C GLY A 320 13.00 -13.34 -3.26
N GLN A 321 12.16 -12.63 -2.53
CA GLN A 321 12.47 -11.30 -2.01
C GLN A 321 12.14 -11.22 -0.52
N ASP A 322 13.08 -10.78 0.30
CA ASP A 322 12.82 -10.27 1.64
C ASP A 322 12.85 -8.74 1.56
N TRP A 323 11.70 -8.09 1.77
CA TRP A 323 11.60 -6.63 1.69
C TRP A 323 12.13 -5.93 2.95
N GLY A 324 12.50 -6.70 3.99
CA GLY A 324 12.98 -6.15 5.26
C GLY A 324 11.90 -5.51 6.12
N LEU A 325 10.63 -5.63 5.73
CA LEU A 325 9.47 -4.99 6.36
C LEU A 325 8.69 -5.95 7.24
N THR A 326 7.90 -5.40 8.16
CA THR A 326 6.76 -6.07 8.78
C THR A 326 5.45 -5.44 8.30
N SER A 327 4.33 -6.09 8.57
CA SER A 327 2.99 -5.54 8.36
C SER A 327 2.05 -5.98 9.48
N TYR A 328 0.80 -5.57 9.40
CA TYR A 328 -0.18 -5.88 10.42
C TYR A 328 -0.37 -7.38 10.58
N SER A 329 -0.45 -7.86 11.82
CA SER A 329 -0.91 -9.21 12.12
C SER A 329 -2.42 -9.30 11.81
N PRO A 330 -2.89 -10.31 11.04
CA PRO A 330 -4.32 -10.52 10.82
C PRO A 330 -5.11 -10.61 12.13
N GLN A 331 -4.54 -11.30 13.12
CA GLN A 331 -5.12 -11.40 14.47
C GLN A 331 -5.02 -10.06 15.22
N GLY A 332 -3.88 -9.38 15.13
CA GLY A 332 -3.69 -8.06 15.74
C GLY A 332 -4.73 -7.04 15.26
N LEU A 333 -5.07 -7.05 13.97
CA LEU A 333 -6.15 -6.23 13.42
C LEU A 333 -7.52 -6.59 14.00
N ALA A 334 -7.87 -7.87 14.03
CA ALA A 334 -9.14 -8.34 14.56
C ALA A 334 -9.30 -7.97 16.04
N ASP A 335 -8.25 -8.16 16.84
CA ASP A 335 -8.23 -7.84 18.27
C ASP A 335 -8.47 -6.34 18.53
N ARG A 336 -8.08 -5.47 17.59
CA ARG A 336 -8.29 -4.01 17.69
C ARG A 336 -9.49 -3.52 16.90
N GLY A 337 -10.39 -4.42 16.49
CA GLY A 337 -11.58 -4.10 15.72
C GLY A 337 -11.26 -3.34 14.43
N PHE A 338 -10.12 -3.63 13.80
CA PHE A 338 -9.62 -2.99 12.59
C PHE A 338 -9.41 -1.47 12.68
N ALA A 339 -9.47 -0.87 13.87
CA ALA A 339 -9.28 0.56 14.06
C ALA A 339 -7.93 1.07 13.48
N PRO A 340 -6.80 0.33 13.60
CA PRO A 340 -5.54 0.75 12.98
C PRO A 340 -5.59 0.78 11.45
N PHE A 341 -6.22 -0.21 10.81
CA PHE A 341 -6.39 -0.22 9.35
C PHE A 341 -7.26 0.95 8.87
N ILE A 342 -8.35 1.24 9.59
CA ILE A 342 -9.21 2.40 9.31
C ILE A 342 -8.42 3.71 9.46
N ALA A 343 -7.64 3.86 10.52
CA ALA A 343 -6.81 5.04 10.75
C ALA A 343 -5.77 5.23 9.64
N MET A 344 -5.11 4.14 9.21
CA MET A 344 -4.17 4.15 8.09
C MET A 344 -4.82 4.57 6.77
N LEU A 345 -6.01 4.06 6.46
CA LEU A 345 -6.75 4.50 5.27
C LEU A 345 -7.09 5.99 5.34
N ARG A 346 -7.62 6.46 6.48
CA ARG A 346 -7.98 7.88 6.67
C ARG A 346 -6.78 8.82 6.59
N ALA A 347 -5.62 8.41 7.06
CA ALA A 347 -4.39 9.20 6.97
C ALA A 347 -3.91 9.39 5.53
N ASN A 348 -4.23 8.44 4.64
CA ASN A 348 -3.72 8.37 3.28
C ASN A 348 -4.75 8.68 2.19
N LEU A 349 -6.04 8.72 2.51
CA LEU A 349 -7.10 9.04 1.55
C LEU A 349 -7.30 10.56 1.44
N PRO A 350 -6.81 11.22 0.37
CA PRO A 350 -7.12 12.62 0.13
C PRO A 350 -8.61 12.80 -0.15
N GLN A 351 -9.23 13.82 0.46
CA GLN A 351 -10.63 14.13 0.19
C GLN A 351 -10.82 14.45 -1.30
N GLY A 352 -11.68 13.66 -1.96
CA GLY A 352 -11.97 13.76 -3.37
C GLY A 352 -10.86 13.29 -4.31
N GLY A 353 -9.76 12.69 -3.81
CA GLY A 353 -8.63 12.27 -4.64
C GLY A 353 -8.63 10.78 -4.97
N GLY A 354 -7.50 10.12 -4.81
CA GLY A 354 -7.40 8.67 -4.92
C GLY A 354 -6.30 8.08 -4.04
N ILE A 355 -6.27 6.75 -3.98
CA ILE A 355 -5.20 5.99 -3.34
C ILE A 355 -4.81 4.79 -4.21
N ARG A 356 -3.51 4.57 -4.37
CA ARG A 356 -2.92 3.32 -4.83
C ARG A 356 -2.59 2.46 -3.61
N ILE A 357 -3.04 1.21 -3.61
CA ILE A 357 -2.67 0.21 -2.63
C ILE A 357 -1.53 -0.62 -3.24
N ASP A 358 -0.32 -0.42 -2.72
CA ASP A 358 0.85 -1.19 -3.10
C ASP A 358 0.69 -2.65 -2.68
N HIS A 359 1.06 -3.58 -3.55
CA HIS A 359 0.91 -5.02 -3.32
C HIS A 359 -0.48 -5.38 -2.78
N ALA A 360 -1.53 -5.05 -3.54
CA ALA A 360 -2.91 -5.14 -3.09
C ALA A 360 -3.33 -6.57 -2.71
N PHE A 361 -2.59 -7.59 -3.17
CA PHE A 361 -2.73 -8.97 -2.71
C PHE A 361 -2.65 -9.09 -1.18
N GLY A 362 -1.94 -8.18 -0.50
CA GLY A 362 -1.86 -8.09 0.96
C GLY A 362 -3.21 -7.93 1.66
N LEU A 363 -4.26 -7.50 0.96
CA LEU A 363 -5.63 -7.52 1.49
C LEU A 363 -6.13 -8.97 1.70
N GLN A 364 -5.64 -9.93 0.92
CA GLN A 364 -6.05 -11.33 0.95
C GLN A 364 -4.98 -12.26 1.52
N ARG A 365 -3.70 -12.05 1.18
CA ARG A 365 -2.57 -12.83 1.68
C ARG A 365 -1.24 -12.08 1.54
N LEU A 366 -0.30 -12.36 2.42
CA LEU A 366 1.10 -11.93 2.28
C LEU A 366 2.05 -13.13 2.37
N TRP A 367 3.14 -13.09 1.61
CA TRP A 367 4.24 -14.01 1.81
C TRP A 367 5.05 -13.59 3.05
N VAL A 368 5.04 -14.43 4.08
CA VAL A 368 5.75 -14.18 5.34
C VAL A 368 6.95 -15.11 5.47
N ILE A 369 8.05 -14.57 5.96
CA ILE A 369 9.36 -15.22 6.04
C ILE A 369 9.80 -15.19 7.51
N PRO A 370 10.14 -16.33 8.15
CA PRO A 370 10.77 -16.33 9.47
C PRO A 370 12.05 -15.51 9.48
N GLN A 371 12.23 -14.69 10.50
CA GLN A 371 13.41 -13.84 10.59
C GLN A 371 14.70 -14.67 10.59
N GLY A 372 15.63 -14.34 9.69
CA GLY A 372 16.89 -15.06 9.53
C GLY A 372 16.85 -16.24 8.54
N ARG A 373 15.68 -16.56 7.99
CA ARG A 373 15.52 -17.54 6.90
C ARG A 373 15.56 -16.87 5.53
N PRO A 374 15.94 -17.61 4.45
CA PRO A 374 15.82 -17.10 3.09
C PRO A 374 14.35 -16.99 2.66
N ALA A 375 14.06 -16.13 1.68
CA ALA A 375 12.70 -15.90 1.19
C ALA A 375 12.02 -17.17 0.61
N SER A 376 12.81 -18.13 0.13
CA SER A 376 12.34 -19.45 -0.32
C SER A 376 11.71 -20.32 0.79
N GLU A 377 11.95 -20.00 2.06
CA GLU A 377 11.39 -20.70 3.22
C GLU A 377 10.17 -20.00 3.83
N GLY A 378 9.60 -19.02 3.12
CA GLY A 378 8.36 -18.37 3.54
C GLY A 378 7.10 -19.20 3.26
N ALA A 379 5.96 -18.62 3.62
CA ALA A 379 4.63 -19.15 3.31
C ALA A 379 3.62 -18.01 3.12
N TYR A 380 2.53 -18.27 2.39
CA TYR A 380 1.42 -17.32 2.37
C TYR A 380 0.63 -17.38 3.68
N LEU A 381 0.48 -16.23 4.33
CA LEU A 381 -0.42 -15.99 5.46
C LEU A 381 -1.69 -15.29 4.95
N THR A 382 -2.85 -15.84 5.26
CA THR A 382 -4.17 -15.31 4.85
C THR A 382 -4.57 -14.11 5.72
N TYR A 383 -5.13 -13.09 5.07
CA TYR A 383 -5.69 -11.88 5.69
C TYR A 383 -7.23 -11.90 5.60
N PRO A 384 -7.94 -11.18 6.48
CA PRO A 384 -9.40 -11.13 6.49
C PRO A 384 -9.93 -10.28 5.32
N PHE A 385 -9.80 -10.80 4.10
CA PHE A 385 -10.03 -10.08 2.84
C PHE A 385 -11.38 -9.38 2.77
N THR A 386 -12.45 -10.08 3.14
CA THR A 386 -13.81 -9.52 3.12
C THR A 386 -13.93 -8.30 4.02
N ASP A 387 -13.38 -8.35 5.24
CA ASP A 387 -13.42 -7.23 6.18
C ASP A 387 -12.57 -6.06 5.66
N LEU A 388 -11.35 -6.32 5.20
CA LEU A 388 -10.45 -5.28 4.70
C LEU A 388 -11.01 -4.61 3.44
N LEU A 389 -11.59 -5.38 2.52
CA LEU A 389 -12.22 -4.86 1.30
C LEU A 389 -13.44 -4.00 1.63
N ARG A 390 -14.28 -4.42 2.57
CA ARG A 390 -15.43 -3.62 3.04
C ARG A 390 -15.00 -2.30 3.67
N LEU A 391 -13.98 -2.34 4.52
CA LEU A 391 -13.44 -1.15 5.17
C LEU A 391 -12.78 -0.20 4.15
N LEU A 392 -12.05 -0.74 3.18
CA LEU A 392 -11.48 0.03 2.07
C LEU A 392 -12.57 0.73 1.25
N LYS A 393 -13.62 0.00 0.85
CA LYS A 393 -14.79 0.58 0.15
C LYS A 393 -15.46 1.68 0.96
N LEU A 394 -15.65 1.45 2.27
CA LEU A 394 -16.31 2.40 3.15
C LEU A 394 -15.48 3.69 3.30
N GLU A 395 -14.19 3.59 3.58
CA GLU A 395 -13.33 4.76 3.75
C GLU A 395 -13.11 5.52 2.42
N ALA A 396 -12.96 4.80 1.29
CA ALA A 396 -12.91 5.42 -0.03
C ALA A 396 -14.19 6.18 -0.37
N TRP A 397 -15.37 5.62 -0.05
CA TRP A 397 -16.66 6.29 -0.23
C TRP A 397 -16.79 7.53 0.66
N ARG A 398 -16.38 7.46 1.92
CA ARG A 398 -16.38 8.61 2.84
C ARG A 398 -15.48 9.74 2.34
N ALA A 399 -14.32 9.39 1.78
CA ALA A 399 -13.39 10.35 1.19
C ALA A 399 -13.82 10.81 -0.22
N ASN A 400 -14.82 10.18 -0.84
CA ASN A 400 -15.14 10.32 -2.26
C ASN A 400 -13.88 10.14 -3.15
N ALA A 401 -13.08 9.13 -2.82
CA ALA A 401 -11.79 8.86 -3.44
C ALA A 401 -11.81 7.57 -4.26
N VAL A 402 -11.09 7.57 -5.38
CA VAL A 402 -10.92 6.36 -6.21
C VAL A 402 -9.85 5.46 -5.61
N VAL A 403 -9.92 4.16 -5.89
CA VAL A 403 -8.94 3.18 -5.40
C VAL A 403 -8.32 2.47 -6.59
N ILE A 404 -6.99 2.42 -6.61
CA ILE A 404 -6.19 1.66 -7.56
C ILE A 404 -5.46 0.57 -6.76
N ALA A 405 -5.54 -0.66 -7.22
CA ALA A 405 -4.79 -1.78 -6.70
C ALA A 405 -3.58 -2.01 -7.60
N GLU A 406 -2.39 -2.09 -7.01
CA GLU A 406 -1.29 -2.77 -7.69
C GLU A 406 -1.54 -4.28 -7.59
N ASP A 407 -1.91 -4.88 -8.73
CA ASP A 407 -2.32 -6.26 -8.86
C ASP A 407 -1.41 -7.07 -9.80
N LEU A 408 -0.10 -6.75 -9.81
CA LEU A 408 0.91 -7.39 -10.65
C LEU A 408 1.50 -8.63 -9.94
N GLY A 409 1.86 -9.64 -10.72
CA GLY A 409 2.44 -10.89 -10.23
C GLY A 409 1.42 -12.01 -10.01
N THR A 410 1.72 -12.94 -9.11
CA THR A 410 0.93 -14.18 -8.91
C THR A 410 -0.35 -13.93 -8.12
N ARG A 411 -1.38 -13.48 -8.85
CA ARG A 411 -2.70 -13.14 -8.33
C ARG A 411 -3.36 -14.30 -7.57
N PRO A 412 -3.91 -14.07 -6.35
CA PRO A 412 -4.74 -15.04 -5.67
C PRO A 412 -6.04 -15.34 -6.45
N SER A 413 -6.55 -16.57 -6.33
CA SER A 413 -7.84 -16.94 -6.96
C SER A 413 -8.98 -16.05 -6.47
N GLY A 414 -9.84 -15.59 -7.39
CA GLY A 414 -11.00 -14.75 -7.11
C GLY A 414 -10.68 -13.28 -6.79
N PHE A 415 -9.40 -12.88 -6.73
CA PHE A 415 -9.02 -11.53 -6.33
C PHE A 415 -9.42 -10.47 -7.36
N GLY A 416 -9.21 -10.76 -8.65
CA GLY A 416 -9.52 -9.81 -9.73
C GLY A 416 -11.02 -9.53 -9.84
N GLU A 417 -11.83 -10.59 -9.78
CA GLU A 417 -13.29 -10.51 -9.79
C GLU A 417 -13.80 -9.68 -8.60
N ALA A 418 -13.26 -9.92 -7.40
CA ALA A 418 -13.63 -9.16 -6.21
C ALA A 418 -13.28 -7.67 -6.33
N LEU A 419 -12.13 -7.32 -6.94
CA LEU A 419 -11.77 -5.91 -7.19
C LEU A 419 -12.70 -5.24 -8.22
N GLU A 420 -13.02 -5.94 -9.31
CA GLU A 420 -13.94 -5.44 -10.33
C GLU A 420 -15.33 -5.16 -9.76
N GLU A 421 -15.88 -6.13 -9.01
CA GLU A 421 -17.15 -6.00 -8.29
C GLU A 421 -17.11 -4.81 -7.33
N ALA A 422 -16.02 -4.67 -6.56
CA ALA A 422 -15.80 -3.57 -5.64
C ALA A 422 -15.56 -2.21 -6.33
N GLY A 423 -15.41 -2.15 -7.66
CA GLY A 423 -15.11 -0.91 -8.37
C GLY A 423 -13.70 -0.36 -8.07
N ILE A 424 -12.76 -1.26 -7.82
CA ILE A 424 -11.34 -0.94 -7.63
C ILE A 424 -10.61 -1.15 -8.96
N TYR A 425 -9.80 -0.17 -9.37
CA TYR A 425 -9.07 -0.23 -10.63
C TYR A 425 -7.78 -1.03 -10.48
N GLY A 426 -7.48 -1.93 -11.43
CA GLY A 426 -6.17 -2.59 -11.50
C GLY A 426 -5.10 -1.71 -12.16
N MET A 427 -3.90 -2.25 -12.34
CA MET A 427 -2.81 -1.60 -13.08
C MET A 427 -2.52 -2.35 -14.39
N THR A 428 -2.36 -1.59 -15.48
CA THR A 428 -1.90 -2.14 -16.77
C THR A 428 -0.59 -1.48 -17.14
N VAL A 429 0.51 -2.18 -16.89
CA VAL A 429 1.87 -1.67 -17.09
C VAL A 429 2.38 -2.17 -18.43
N LEU A 430 2.70 -1.24 -19.35
CA LEU A 430 3.02 -1.54 -20.74
C LEU A 430 4.08 -2.67 -20.90
N PRO A 431 5.23 -2.65 -20.20
CA PRO A 431 6.20 -3.74 -20.26
C PRO A 431 5.68 -5.13 -19.90
N PHE A 432 4.63 -5.24 -19.08
CA PHE A 432 4.05 -6.52 -18.64
C PHE A 432 2.77 -6.88 -19.40
N THR A 433 2.27 -5.98 -20.26
CA THR A 433 1.03 -6.17 -21.00
C THR A 433 1.33 -6.85 -22.34
N ARG A 434 1.71 -8.13 -22.26
CA ARG A 434 2.19 -8.95 -23.39
C ARG A 434 1.66 -10.38 -23.30
N ASP A 435 1.58 -11.07 -24.43
CA ASP A 435 1.36 -12.52 -24.52
C ASP A 435 2.53 -13.22 -25.25
N GLU A 436 2.35 -14.50 -25.62
CA GLU A 436 3.36 -15.26 -26.38
C GLU A 436 3.74 -14.63 -27.75
N LYS A 437 2.91 -13.72 -28.27
CA LYS A 437 3.09 -13.05 -29.57
C LYS A 437 3.69 -11.64 -29.43
N GLY A 438 3.91 -11.17 -28.20
CA GLY A 438 4.48 -9.84 -27.93
C GLY A 438 3.49 -8.91 -27.22
N PHE A 439 3.66 -7.61 -27.42
CA PHE A 439 2.82 -6.60 -26.75
C PHE A 439 1.38 -6.65 -27.23
N LEU A 440 0.44 -6.48 -26.28
CA LEU A 440 -0.98 -6.39 -26.61
C LEU A 440 -1.33 -5.01 -27.19
N ASP A 441 -2.28 -4.97 -28.12
CA ASP A 441 -2.88 -3.75 -28.63
C ASP A 441 -3.65 -2.99 -27.53
N ALA A 442 -3.70 -1.66 -27.61
CA ALA A 442 -4.40 -0.83 -26.64
C ALA A 442 -5.89 -1.18 -26.48
N SER A 443 -6.54 -1.70 -27.53
CA SER A 443 -7.94 -2.17 -27.47
C SER A 443 -8.15 -3.41 -26.60
N ALA A 444 -7.07 -4.15 -26.26
CA ALA A 444 -7.11 -5.28 -25.36
C ALA A 444 -6.94 -4.88 -23.87
N TYR A 445 -6.67 -3.61 -23.58
CA TYR A 445 -6.45 -3.16 -22.21
C TYR A 445 -7.78 -3.15 -21.45
N PRO A 446 -7.82 -3.66 -20.21
CA PRO A 446 -9.07 -3.77 -19.46
C PRO A 446 -9.60 -2.36 -19.11
N PRO A 447 -10.90 -2.09 -19.26
CA PRO A 447 -11.48 -0.78 -18.96
C PRO A 447 -11.46 -0.45 -17.45
N GLY A 448 -11.30 -1.47 -16.60
CA GLY A 448 -11.20 -1.34 -15.14
C GLY A 448 -9.76 -1.18 -14.64
N SER A 449 -8.85 -0.58 -15.43
CA SER A 449 -7.46 -0.37 -15.00
C SER A 449 -6.93 1.03 -15.29
N VAL A 450 -5.80 1.35 -14.66
CA VAL A 450 -4.97 2.50 -14.99
C VAL A 450 -3.78 2.02 -15.83
N ALA A 451 -3.80 2.38 -17.11
CA ALA A 451 -2.71 2.08 -18.03
C ALA A 451 -1.52 3.03 -17.83
N MET A 452 -0.31 2.48 -17.82
CA MET A 452 0.92 3.26 -17.65
C MET A 452 2.07 2.75 -18.51
N SER A 453 2.91 3.68 -18.95
CA SER A 453 4.12 3.43 -19.73
C SER A 453 5.18 2.65 -18.94
N GLY A 454 5.20 2.82 -17.62
CA GLY A 454 6.08 2.11 -16.69
C GLY A 454 5.81 2.50 -15.25
N THR A 455 6.58 1.93 -14.33
CA THR A 455 6.55 2.22 -12.89
C THR A 455 7.90 2.77 -12.42
N HIS A 456 7.99 3.12 -11.14
CA HIS A 456 9.24 3.56 -10.52
C HIS A 456 10.24 2.42 -10.31
N ASP A 457 9.81 1.15 -10.42
CA ASP A 457 10.66 -0.04 -10.24
C ASP A 457 11.39 -0.48 -11.51
N ILE A 458 11.02 0.08 -12.66
CA ILE A 458 11.55 -0.31 -13.96
C ILE A 458 12.22 0.86 -14.65
N ALA A 459 13.01 0.54 -15.67
CA ALA A 459 13.65 1.55 -16.49
C ALA A 459 12.60 2.44 -17.19
N THR A 460 12.96 3.70 -17.40
CA THR A 460 12.17 4.59 -18.27
C THR A 460 12.07 3.98 -19.67
N ILE A 461 11.02 4.32 -20.44
CA ILE A 461 10.90 3.88 -21.84
C ILE A 461 12.16 4.25 -22.62
N ALA A 462 12.69 5.45 -22.44
CA ALA A 462 13.93 5.88 -23.07
C ALA A 462 15.13 4.99 -22.68
N GLY A 463 15.28 4.68 -21.38
CA GLY A 463 16.37 3.84 -20.88
C GLY A 463 16.27 2.39 -21.37
N TRP A 464 15.06 1.83 -21.41
CA TRP A 464 14.79 0.54 -22.03
C TRP A 464 14.97 0.61 -23.55
N TRP A 465 14.56 1.68 -24.23
CA TRP A 465 14.77 1.78 -25.67
C TRP A 465 16.25 1.77 -26.00
N THR A 466 17.11 2.49 -25.28
CA THR A 466 18.56 2.56 -25.60
C THR A 466 19.40 1.43 -25.00
N GLY A 467 18.83 0.53 -24.19
CA GLY A 467 19.59 -0.56 -23.56
C GLY A 467 20.33 -0.16 -22.27
N ARG A 468 20.03 0.99 -21.68
CA ARG A 468 20.70 1.47 -20.46
C ARG A 468 20.42 0.57 -19.26
N ASP A 469 19.23 -0.01 -19.20
CA ASP A 469 18.81 -0.99 -18.21
C ASP A 469 19.64 -2.29 -18.29
N LEU A 470 19.98 -2.73 -19.50
CA LEU A 470 20.81 -3.92 -19.73
C LEU A 470 22.22 -3.75 -19.18
N ASP A 471 22.79 -2.55 -19.30
CA ASP A 471 24.10 -2.23 -18.73
C ASP A 471 24.06 -2.26 -17.20
N TRP A 472 23.01 -1.70 -16.59
CA TRP A 472 22.83 -1.78 -15.14
C TRP A 472 22.59 -3.19 -14.65
N ASN A 473 21.77 -3.99 -15.36
CA ASN A 473 21.55 -5.39 -15.01
C ASN A 473 22.85 -6.19 -15.05
N ARG A 474 23.72 -5.95 -16.05
CA ARG A 474 25.04 -6.57 -16.12
C ARG A 474 25.94 -6.13 -14.96
N THR A 475 26.00 -4.84 -14.65
CA THR A 475 26.80 -4.29 -13.56
C THR A 475 26.36 -4.83 -12.19
N LEU A 476 25.06 -4.98 -11.99
CA LEU A 476 24.46 -5.44 -10.73
C LEU A 476 24.25 -6.96 -10.68
N ASN A 477 24.68 -7.69 -11.72
CA ASN A 477 24.47 -9.13 -11.87
C ASN A 477 22.99 -9.56 -11.69
N ARG A 478 22.08 -8.79 -12.28
CA ARG A 478 20.64 -9.08 -12.32
C ARG A 478 20.27 -9.80 -13.60
N GLY A 479 19.28 -10.70 -13.51
CA GLY A 479 18.69 -11.36 -14.67
C GLY A 479 17.74 -10.45 -15.46
N GLY A 480 17.09 -11.01 -16.48
CA GLY A 480 16.11 -10.32 -17.31
C GLY A 480 16.39 -10.44 -18.81
N GLU A 481 15.79 -9.55 -19.59
CA GLU A 481 16.00 -9.45 -21.03
C GLU A 481 17.48 -9.22 -21.36
N THR A 482 17.94 -9.77 -22.48
CA THR A 482 19.33 -9.69 -22.93
C THR A 482 19.50 -8.75 -24.12
N GLN A 483 20.75 -8.32 -24.38
CA GLN A 483 21.11 -7.53 -25.57
C GLN A 483 20.68 -8.20 -26.88
N ALA A 484 20.67 -9.53 -26.93
CA ALA A 484 20.27 -10.30 -28.11
C ALA A 484 18.75 -10.27 -28.34
N GLN A 485 17.95 -10.14 -27.28
CA GLN A 485 16.47 -10.13 -27.33
C GLN A 485 15.92 -8.72 -27.60
N ARG A 486 16.61 -7.66 -27.14
CA ARG A 486 16.14 -6.26 -27.24
C ARG A 486 15.70 -5.82 -28.65
N PRO A 487 16.40 -6.17 -29.77
CA PRO A 487 15.96 -5.76 -31.10
C PRO A 487 14.59 -6.32 -31.51
N GLU A 488 14.26 -7.53 -31.05
CA GLU A 488 12.94 -8.13 -31.28
C GLU A 488 11.87 -7.45 -30.44
N ALA A 489 12.13 -7.28 -29.14
CA ALA A 489 11.19 -6.62 -28.25
C ALA A 489 10.86 -5.17 -28.68
N ARG A 490 11.82 -4.41 -29.23
CA ARG A 490 11.57 -3.08 -29.81
C ARG A 490 10.64 -3.14 -31.02
N ARG A 491 10.83 -4.12 -31.91
CA ARG A 491 9.95 -4.31 -33.07
C ARG A 491 8.54 -4.66 -32.62
N ASP A 492 8.40 -5.55 -31.64
CA ASP A 492 7.11 -5.99 -31.13
C ASP A 492 6.36 -4.82 -30.47
N LEU A 493 7.05 -3.99 -29.66
CA LEU A 493 6.47 -2.77 -29.10
C LEU A 493 5.99 -1.82 -30.20
N TRP A 494 6.84 -1.58 -31.21
CA TRP A 494 6.51 -0.64 -32.28
C TRP A 494 5.33 -1.11 -33.13
N GLN A 495 5.24 -2.43 -33.38
CA GLN A 495 4.10 -3.03 -34.06
C GLN A 495 2.80 -2.84 -33.26
N ALA A 496 2.83 -3.00 -31.94
CA ALA A 496 1.67 -2.84 -31.07
C ALA A 496 1.19 -1.38 -30.94
N ILE A 497 2.08 -0.38 -31.07
CA ILE A 497 1.71 1.05 -31.04
C ILE A 497 0.90 1.46 -32.28
N GLY A 498 1.10 0.80 -33.42
CA GLY A 498 0.36 1.08 -34.66
C GLY A 498 1.01 2.11 -35.59
N SER A 499 0.67 2.01 -36.87
CA SER A 499 1.48 2.36 -38.04
C SER A 499 1.32 3.81 -38.55
N GLY A 500 1.80 4.78 -37.76
CA GLY A 500 1.92 6.18 -38.20
C GLY A 500 3.34 6.64 -38.54
N ALA A 501 4.35 6.11 -37.84
CA ALA A 501 5.73 6.58 -37.90
C ALA A 501 6.73 5.42 -38.09
N PRO A 502 7.91 5.66 -38.71
CA PRO A 502 8.98 4.67 -38.75
C PRO A 502 9.48 4.40 -37.33
N GLN A 503 9.91 3.16 -37.08
CA GLN A 503 10.54 2.82 -35.80
C GLN A 503 11.76 3.72 -35.56
N PRO A 504 11.90 4.34 -34.37
CA PRO A 504 13.08 5.12 -34.02
C PRO A 504 14.34 4.28 -34.11
N SER A 505 15.48 4.94 -34.34
CA SER A 505 16.76 4.24 -34.28
C SER A 505 17.05 3.76 -32.85
N ASP A 506 17.93 2.77 -32.72
CA ASP A 506 18.25 2.17 -31.42
C ASP A 506 18.87 3.17 -30.42
N ASP A 507 19.45 4.26 -30.92
CA ASP A 507 20.08 5.34 -30.17
C ASP A 507 19.21 6.60 -30.01
N ASP A 508 18.04 6.66 -30.66
CA ASP A 508 17.07 7.75 -30.50
C ASP A 508 15.88 7.30 -29.64
N PRO A 509 15.86 7.65 -28.35
CA PRO A 509 14.75 7.32 -27.45
C PRO A 509 13.52 8.21 -27.66
N THR A 510 13.58 9.18 -28.58
CA THR A 510 12.50 10.11 -28.86
C THR A 510 11.69 9.55 -30.03
N PRO A 511 10.47 9.03 -29.81
CA PRO A 511 9.63 8.58 -30.91
C PRO A 511 9.15 9.71 -31.82
#